data_AF-A0A7C4F838-F1
#
_entry.id   AF-A0A7C4F838-F1
#
_cell.length_a   1.000
_cell.length_b   1.000
_cell.length_c   1.000
_cell.angle_alpha   90.00
_cell.angle_beta   90.00
_cell.angle_gamma   90.00
#
_symmetry.space_group_name_H-M   'P 1'
#
loop_
_entity.id
_entity.type
_entity.pdbx_description
1 polymer ?
#
loop_
_entity_poly.entity_id
_entity_poly.type
_entity_poly.pdbx_seq_one_letter_code
_entity_poly.pdbx_strand_id
1 'polypeptide(L)'
;NELNENSKMIAKYEVIPEYFHNDIVGYEGSRGNFKVLILDPKDETIYSDMLTNFILSYLRDLGFEALSLELKGKSPLTKLIYGSHIAGLSSVMIAESKSINPLQTISINKYKEFLKKIFTGKKSYLEGM
;
A
#
# COMPACT_ATOMS: atom_id res chain seq x y z
N ASN A 1 0.54 4.00 -0.03
CA ASN A 1 0.62 5.16 -0.94
C ASN A 1 2.04 5.46 -1.41
N GLU A 2 2.99 5.70 -0.51
CA GLU A 2 4.35 6.12 -0.87
C GLU A 2 5.11 5.12 -1.77
N LEU A 3 4.92 3.82 -1.60
CA LEU A 3 5.51 2.82 -2.51
C LEU A 3 5.07 3.00 -3.97
N ASN A 4 3.78 3.26 -4.22
CA ASN A 4 3.28 3.51 -5.59
C ASN A 4 3.83 4.83 -6.13
N GLU A 5 3.82 5.89 -5.32
CA GLU A 5 4.16 7.24 -5.77
C GLU A 5 5.67 7.43 -5.95
N ASN A 6 6.48 7.04 -4.97
CA ASN A 6 7.92 7.25 -4.98
C ASN A 6 8.62 6.18 -5.83
N SER A 7 8.31 4.90 -5.59
CA SER A 7 9.05 3.77 -6.19
C SER A 7 8.42 3.19 -7.45
N LYS A 8 7.21 3.67 -7.83
CA LYS A 8 6.45 3.20 -9.01
C LYS A 8 6.18 1.69 -8.94
N MET A 9 6.05 1.18 -7.72
CA MET A 9 5.76 -0.23 -7.42
C MET A 9 4.32 -0.37 -6.98
N ILE A 10 3.58 -1.28 -7.63
CA ILE A 10 2.20 -1.56 -7.27
C ILE A 10 2.16 -2.04 -5.82
N ALA A 11 1.46 -1.30 -4.98
CA ALA A 11 1.23 -1.65 -3.59
C ALA A 11 -0.23 -1.37 -3.22
N LYS A 12 -0.88 -2.36 -2.63
CA LYS A 12 -2.21 -2.25 -2.02
C LYS A 12 -2.06 -2.56 -0.53
N TYR A 13 -2.86 -1.93 0.30
CA TYR A 13 -2.97 -2.29 1.71
C TYR A 13 -4.40 -2.71 2.00
N GLU A 14 -4.57 -3.58 2.98
CA GLU A 14 -5.84 -3.94 3.58
C GLU A 14 -5.66 -3.98 5.10
N VAL A 15 -6.78 -3.93 5.82
CA VAL A 15 -6.80 -3.95 7.28
C VAL A 15 -7.29 -5.31 7.76
N ILE A 16 -6.65 -5.87 8.76
CA ILE A 16 -7.10 -7.08 9.43
C ILE A 16 -8.13 -6.66 10.51
N PRO A 17 -9.32 -7.29 10.60
CA PRO A 17 -9.74 -8.52 9.94
C PRO A 17 -10.49 -8.37 8.60
N GLU A 18 -10.73 -7.16 8.09
CA GLU A 18 -11.48 -6.93 6.84
C GLU A 18 -10.91 -7.72 5.64
N TYR A 19 -9.58 -7.86 5.59
CA TYR A 19 -8.86 -8.74 4.66
C TYR A 19 -9.49 -10.15 4.51
N PHE A 20 -10.02 -10.71 5.60
CA PHE A 20 -10.60 -12.05 5.60
C PHE A 20 -11.98 -12.14 4.94
N HIS A 21 -12.67 -11.02 4.71
CA HIS A 21 -13.98 -11.06 4.06
C HIS A 21 -13.88 -11.34 2.56
N ASN A 22 -12.81 -10.90 1.88
CA ASN A 22 -12.71 -10.98 0.43
C ASN A 22 -11.28 -11.30 -0.06
N ASP A 23 -10.28 -10.55 0.41
CA ASP A 23 -8.93 -10.60 -0.17
C ASP A 23 -8.24 -11.94 0.03
N ILE A 24 -8.47 -12.62 1.17
CA ILE A 24 -7.88 -13.93 1.45
C ILE A 24 -8.15 -14.95 0.33
N VAL A 25 -9.39 -15.01 -0.18
CA VAL A 25 -9.79 -15.91 -1.27
C VAL A 25 -9.12 -15.52 -2.59
N GLY A 26 -8.83 -14.23 -2.80
CA GLY A 26 -8.14 -13.74 -3.99
C GLY A 26 -6.73 -14.32 -4.15
N TYR A 27 -6.06 -14.72 -3.06
CA TYR A 27 -4.73 -15.34 -3.12
C TYR A 27 -4.76 -16.78 -3.64
N GLU A 28 -5.89 -17.49 -3.57
CA GLU A 28 -6.01 -18.87 -4.06
C GLU A 28 -5.80 -18.98 -5.58
N GLY A 29 -6.25 -17.95 -6.33
CA GLY A 29 -6.15 -17.90 -7.78
C GLY A 29 -4.99 -17.04 -8.32
N SER A 30 -4.25 -16.37 -7.45
CA SER A 30 -3.23 -15.40 -7.86
C SER A 30 -1.96 -16.11 -8.35
N ARG A 31 -1.48 -15.71 -9.54
CA ARG A 31 -0.23 -16.16 -10.15
C ARG A 31 0.85 -15.07 -10.17
N GLY A 32 0.63 -13.99 -9.44
CA GLY A 32 1.49 -12.81 -9.44
C GLY A 32 2.65 -12.92 -8.45
N ASN A 33 3.79 -12.31 -8.78
CA ASN A 33 4.92 -12.13 -7.87
C ASN A 33 4.67 -10.98 -6.89
N PHE A 34 3.64 -11.10 -6.06
CA PHE A 34 3.39 -10.17 -4.97
C PHE A 34 4.07 -10.67 -3.70
N LYS A 35 4.64 -9.73 -2.94
CA LYS A 35 5.14 -9.98 -1.59
C LYS A 35 4.17 -9.36 -0.61
N VAL A 36 3.93 -10.04 0.51
CA VAL A 36 3.04 -9.56 1.56
C VAL A 36 3.85 -9.13 2.76
N LEU A 37 3.57 -7.92 3.25
CA LEU A 37 4.13 -7.38 4.47
C LEU A 37 3.00 -7.05 5.43
N ILE A 38 3.00 -7.70 6.59
CA ILE A 38 2.09 -7.41 7.68
C ILE A 38 2.75 -6.38 8.59
N LEU A 39 2.08 -5.25 8.81
CA LEU A 39 2.49 -4.26 9.81
C LEU A 39 1.87 -4.65 11.14
N ASP A 40 2.66 -5.30 11.98
CA ASP A 40 2.20 -5.86 13.25
C ASP A 40 2.36 -4.80 14.35
N PRO A 41 1.26 -4.24 14.89
CA PRO A 41 1.36 -3.28 15.97
C PRO A 41 1.86 -3.91 17.27
N LYS A 42 1.88 -5.25 17.39
CA LYS A 42 2.20 -6.01 18.60
C LYS A 42 1.52 -5.40 19.81
N ASP A 43 0.21 -5.27 19.68
CA ASP A 43 -0.68 -5.03 20.81
C ASP A 43 -0.61 -6.26 21.73
N GLU A 44 -0.73 -6.04 23.04
CA GLU A 44 -0.61 -7.10 24.06
C GLU A 44 -1.81 -8.08 24.04
N THR A 45 -2.51 -8.18 22.90
CA THR A 45 -3.65 -9.06 22.72
C THR A 45 -3.20 -10.33 22.01
N ILE A 46 -3.60 -11.48 22.57
CA ILE A 46 -3.32 -12.79 21.97
C ILE A 46 -3.93 -12.92 20.56
N TYR A 47 -5.00 -12.17 20.28
CA TYR A 47 -5.72 -12.21 19.01
C TYR A 47 -4.87 -11.69 17.84
N SER A 48 -4.12 -10.62 18.04
CA SER A 48 -3.28 -10.02 16.99
C SER A 48 -2.17 -10.96 16.55
N ASP A 49 -1.49 -11.58 17.51
CA ASP A 49 -0.47 -12.60 17.25
C ASP A 49 -1.06 -13.81 16.53
N MET A 50 -2.23 -14.30 16.96
CA MET A 50 -2.91 -15.43 16.31
C MET A 50 -3.27 -15.13 14.86
N LEU A 51 -3.85 -13.95 14.59
CA LEU A 51 -4.22 -13.55 13.23
C LEU A 51 -3.00 -13.34 12.34
N THR A 52 -1.96 -12.68 12.85
CA THR A 52 -0.70 -12.48 12.11
C THR A 52 -0.05 -13.81 11.75
N ASN A 53 0.05 -14.73 12.72
CA ASN A 53 0.62 -16.06 12.48
C ASN A 53 -0.20 -16.87 11.48
N PHE A 54 -1.54 -16.82 11.57
CA PHE A 54 -2.42 -17.49 10.62
C PHE A 54 -2.21 -16.97 9.18
N ILE A 55 -2.20 -15.66 8.98
CA ILE A 55 -2.00 -15.05 7.65
C ILE A 55 -0.63 -15.42 7.09
N LEU A 56 0.42 -15.36 7.91
CA LEU A 56 1.77 -15.71 7.48
C LEU A 56 1.86 -17.18 7.04
N SER A 57 1.29 -18.12 7.80
CA SER A 57 1.34 -19.53 7.42
C SER A 57 0.51 -19.76 6.15
N TYR A 58 -0.73 -19.27 6.12
CA TYR A 58 -1.65 -19.44 5.00
C TYR A 58 -1.04 -18.96 3.67
N LEU A 59 -0.48 -17.75 3.66
CA LEU A 59 0.11 -17.19 2.44
C LEU A 59 1.37 -17.94 2.01
N ARG A 60 2.20 -18.40 2.97
CA ARG A 60 3.39 -19.20 2.66
C ARG A 60 3.04 -20.58 2.13
N ASP A 61 1.98 -21.20 2.64
CA ASP A 61 1.47 -22.49 2.14
C ASP A 61 0.96 -22.37 0.70
N LEU A 62 0.41 -21.21 0.33
CA LEU A 62 0.06 -20.86 -1.05
C LEU A 62 1.27 -20.46 -1.92
N GLY A 63 2.49 -20.42 -1.36
CA GLY A 63 3.73 -20.11 -2.08
C GLY A 63 4.09 -18.62 -2.15
N PHE A 64 3.42 -17.74 -1.41
CA PHE A 64 3.75 -16.31 -1.36
C PHE A 64 4.88 -16.02 -0.37
N GLU A 65 5.71 -15.02 -0.71
CA GLU A 65 6.65 -14.45 0.25
C GLU A 65 5.92 -13.50 1.19
N ALA A 66 5.70 -13.96 2.43
CA ALA A 66 5.02 -13.20 3.47
C ALA A 66 5.93 -12.94 4.68
N LEU A 67 6.01 -11.69 5.12
CA LEU A 67 6.82 -11.20 6.24
C LEU A 67 5.95 -10.37 7.19
N SER A 68 6.32 -10.32 8.46
CA SER A 68 5.78 -9.37 9.43
C SER A 68 6.84 -8.37 9.85
N LEU A 69 6.42 -7.12 10.04
CA LEU A 69 7.20 -6.04 10.62
C LEU A 69 6.53 -5.60 11.92
N GLU A 70 7.19 -5.88 13.04
CA GLU A 70 6.79 -5.37 14.35
C GLU A 70 7.01 -3.84 14.42
N LEU A 71 5.94 -3.10 14.72
CA LEU A 71 5.98 -1.66 14.87
C LEU A 71 6.50 -1.28 16.26
N LYS A 72 7.58 -0.48 16.28
CA LYS A 72 8.22 -0.05 17.52
C LYS A 72 7.61 1.24 18.05
N GLY A 73 7.38 1.28 19.36
CA GLY A 73 6.87 2.46 20.05
C GLY A 73 6.08 2.11 21.31
N LYS A 74 6.01 3.04 22.26
CA LYS A 74 5.25 2.84 23.51
C LYS A 74 3.77 3.18 23.38
N SER A 75 3.42 4.04 22.43
CA SER A 75 2.05 4.47 22.15
C SER A 75 1.65 4.14 20.70
N PRO A 76 0.34 4.03 20.41
CA PRO A 76 -0.15 3.86 19.04
C PRO A 76 0.41 4.90 18.07
N LEU A 77 0.49 6.16 18.51
CA LEU A 77 1.06 7.24 17.71
C LEU A 77 2.55 7.00 17.38
N THR A 78 3.36 6.59 18.36
CA THR A 78 4.79 6.31 18.09
C THR A 78 5.00 5.11 17.17
N LYS A 79 4.15 4.07 17.30
CA LYS A 79 4.16 2.90 16.40
C LYS A 79 3.77 3.28 14.97
N LEU A 80 2.76 4.14 14.82
CA LEU A 80 2.37 4.70 13.53
C LEU A 80 3.51 5.51 12.90
N ILE A 81 4.13 6.42 13.66
CA ILE A 81 5.27 7.22 13.19
C ILE A 81 6.42 6.32 12.75
N TYR A 82 6.72 5.26 13.52
CA TYR A 82 7.74 4.27 13.16
C TYR A 82 7.42 3.58 11.82
N GLY A 83 6.20 3.04 11.67
CA GLY A 83 5.75 2.41 10.43
C GLY A 83 5.82 3.35 9.23
N SER A 84 5.36 4.60 9.39
CA SER A 84 5.42 5.62 8.34
C SER A 84 6.85 5.96 7.92
N HIS A 85 7.80 6.07 8.87
CA HIS A 85 9.20 6.32 8.53
C HIS A 85 9.81 5.16 7.76
N ILE A 86 9.54 3.92 8.18
CA ILE A 86 10.01 2.73 7.45
C ILE A 86 9.44 2.71 6.04
N ALA A 87 8.13 2.94 5.87
CA ALA A 87 7.49 2.97 4.55
C ALA A 87 8.07 4.06 3.65
N GLY A 88 8.21 5.29 4.17
CA GLY A 88 8.71 6.43 3.41
C GLY A 88 10.15 6.26 2.97
N LEU A 89 11.06 5.92 3.90
CA LEU A 89 12.47 5.69 3.59
C LEU A 89 12.64 4.52 2.63
N SER A 90 11.95 3.39 2.87
CA SER A 90 12.01 2.24 1.97
C SER A 90 11.55 2.59 0.57
N SER A 91 10.48 3.40 0.43
CA SER A 91 9.98 3.81 -0.88
C SER A 91 10.99 4.63 -1.68
N VAL A 92 11.77 5.50 -1.03
CA VAL A 92 12.82 6.30 -1.68
C VAL A 92 14.03 5.43 -2.01
N MET A 93 14.46 4.56 -1.09
CA MET A 93 15.57 3.62 -1.32
C MET A 93 15.28 2.66 -2.47
N ILE A 94 14.03 2.18 -2.61
CA ILE A 94 13.61 1.34 -3.74
C ILE A 94 13.59 2.14 -5.04
N ALA A 95 13.19 3.42 -5.01
CA ALA A 95 13.25 4.28 -6.19
C ALA A 95 14.70 4.49 -6.66
N GLU A 96 15.60 4.77 -5.72
CA GLU A 96 17.03 4.94 -5.97
C GLU A 96 17.65 3.66 -6.55
N SER A 97 17.37 2.49 -5.97
CA SER A 97 17.91 1.21 -6.46
C SER A 97 17.42 0.84 -7.86
N LYS A 98 16.26 1.37 -8.27
CA LYS A 98 15.71 1.23 -9.62
C LYS A 98 16.10 2.39 -10.56
N SER A 99 16.89 3.36 -10.10
CA SER A 99 17.22 4.59 -10.84
C SER A 99 15.99 5.38 -11.30
N ILE A 100 14.92 5.40 -10.47
CA ILE A 100 13.67 6.10 -10.72
C ILE A 100 13.66 7.40 -9.91
N ASN A 101 13.22 8.51 -10.52
CA ASN A 101 13.01 9.76 -9.80
C ASN A 101 11.77 9.66 -8.87
N PRO A 102 11.93 9.71 -7.53
CA PRO A 102 10.80 9.59 -6.61
C PRO A 102 9.80 10.75 -6.74
N LEU A 103 10.25 11.96 -7.10
CA LEU A 103 9.41 13.15 -7.21
C LEU A 103 8.51 13.18 -8.45
N GLN A 104 8.80 12.34 -9.44
CA GLN A 104 8.09 12.37 -10.71
C GLN A 104 6.73 11.67 -10.63
N THR A 105 5.66 12.37 -11.03
CA THR A 105 4.26 11.89 -10.97
C THR A 105 3.54 12.01 -12.33
N ILE A 106 4.08 11.37 -13.38
CA ILE A 106 3.59 11.48 -14.77
C ILE A 106 2.09 11.19 -14.91
N SER A 107 1.63 10.06 -14.38
CA SER A 107 0.22 9.62 -14.52
C SER A 107 -0.75 10.55 -13.80
N ILE A 108 -0.35 11.11 -12.65
CA ILE A 108 -1.14 12.11 -11.91
C ILE A 108 -1.25 13.40 -12.74
N ASN A 109 -0.17 13.85 -13.35
CA ASN A 109 -0.21 15.02 -14.23
C ASN A 109 -1.11 14.78 -15.45
N LYS A 110 -1.03 13.60 -16.08
CA LYS A 110 -1.92 13.21 -17.19
C LYS A 110 -3.40 13.22 -16.76
N TYR A 111 -3.71 12.73 -15.56
CA TYR A 111 -5.06 12.77 -15.00
C TYR A 111 -5.55 14.20 -14.75
N LYS A 112 -4.69 15.08 -14.21
CA LYS A 112 -5.02 16.50 -14.02
C LYS A 112 -5.33 17.20 -15.35
N GLU A 113 -4.55 16.94 -16.39
CA GLU A 113 -4.82 17.50 -17.73
C GLU A 113 -6.12 16.96 -18.34
N PHE A 114 -6.44 15.68 -18.11
CA PHE A 114 -7.73 15.12 -18.49
C PHE A 114 -8.91 15.83 -17.79
N LEU A 115 -8.82 16.04 -16.48
CA LEU A 115 -9.86 16.76 -15.73
C LEU A 115 -10.01 18.20 -16.21
N LYS A 116 -8.90 18.92 -16.47
CA LYS A 116 -8.95 20.29 -17.01
C LYS A 116 -9.79 20.35 -18.27
N LYS A 117 -9.61 19.42 -19.22
CA LYS A 117 -10.38 19.36 -20.48
C LYS A 117 -11.88 19.20 -20.23
N ILE A 118 -12.29 18.36 -19.28
CA ILE A 118 -13.70 18.18 -18.93
C ILE A 118 -14.30 19.49 -18.39
N PHE A 119 -13.60 20.15 -17.46
CA PHE A 119 -14.16 21.32 -16.77
C PHE A 119 -14.04 22.63 -17.56
N THR A 120 -12.99 22.81 -18.39
CA THR A 120 -12.92 23.94 -19.33
C THR A 120 -13.88 23.77 -20.51
N GLY A 121 -14.09 22.53 -20.98
CA GLY A 121 -15.11 22.24 -21.99
C GLY A 121 -16.54 22.53 -21.50
N LYS A 122 -16.85 22.33 -20.22
CA LYS A 122 -18.15 22.71 -19.65
C LYS A 122 -18.39 24.23 -19.59
N LYS A 123 -17.34 25.04 -19.44
CA LYS A 123 -17.48 26.50 -19.33
C LYS A 123 -17.91 27.13 -20.67
N SER A 124 -17.43 26.61 -21.80
CA SER A 124 -17.86 27.10 -23.12
C SER A 124 -19.30 26.70 -23.49
N TYR A 125 -19.84 25.62 -22.91
CA TYR A 125 -21.24 25.22 -23.13
C TYR A 125 -22.25 26.08 -22.36
N LEU A 126 -21.84 26.71 -21.25
CA LEU A 126 -22.72 27.56 -20.43
C LEU A 126 -22.64 29.04 -20.79
N GLU A 127 -21.53 29.51 -21.36
CA GLU A 127 -21.38 30.89 -21.86
C GLU A 127 -21.91 31.05 -23.31
N GLY A 128 -22.31 29.95 -23.95
CA GLY A 128 -22.92 29.91 -25.29
C GLY A 128 -24.43 29.70 -25.31
N MET A 129 -25.11 29.74 -24.15
CA MET A 129 -26.56 29.80 -23.98
C MET A 129 -26.95 31.16 -23.43
#